data_AF-A0A087NIW3-F1
#
_entry.id   AF-A0A087NIW3-F1
#
_cell.length_a   1.000
_cell.length_b   1.000
_cell.length_c   1.000
_cell.angle_alpha   90.00
_cell.angle_beta   90.00
_cell.angle_gamma   90.00
#
_symmetry.space_group_name_H-M   'P 1'
#
loop_
_entity.id
_entity.type
_entity.pdbx_description
1 polymer ?
#
loop_
_entity_poly.entity_id
_entity_poly.type
_entity_poly.pdbx_seq_one_letter_code
_entity_poly.pdbx_strand_id
1 'polypeptide(L)'
;MNIMEFCKAFNAQTAGVEKGTPLPTIITVYADRSFTFTMKQPPATFLIKKAMNLKSGSKEPGKIVAGKITRAQLAEIAQAKMVDLNANDIDAATKIIEGSARAMGLDVVEG
;
A
#
# COMPACT_ATOMS: atom_id res chain seq x y z
N MET A 1 26.35 7.78 1.01
CA MET A 1 25.34 7.20 0.09
C MET A 1 25.84 7.28 -1.34
N ASN A 2 26.02 6.14 -1.99
CA ASN A 2 26.25 6.06 -3.43
C ASN A 2 24.89 5.91 -4.14
N ILE A 3 24.45 6.94 -4.85
CA ILE A 3 23.13 6.99 -5.49
C ILE A 3 23.01 5.96 -6.62
N MET A 4 24.10 5.71 -7.37
CA MET A 4 24.09 4.76 -8.48
C MET A 4 23.91 3.31 -8.01
N GLU A 5 24.50 2.95 -6.87
CA GLU A 5 24.32 1.62 -6.26
C GLU A 5 22.88 1.43 -5.78
N PHE A 6 22.30 2.44 -5.12
CA PHE A 6 20.90 2.40 -4.72
C PHE A 6 19.97 2.21 -5.93
N CYS A 7 20.12 3.02 -6.99
CA CYS A 7 19.30 2.91 -8.18
C CYS A 7 19.40 1.52 -8.83
N LYS A 8 20.60 0.92 -8.91
CA LYS A 8 20.78 -0.44 -9.45
C LYS A 8 20.11 -1.49 -8.57
N ALA A 9 20.34 -1.46 -7.26
CA ALA A 9 19.76 -2.42 -6.32
C ALA A 9 18.23 -2.31 -6.26
N PHE A 10 17.69 -1.10 -6.24
CA PHE A 10 16.25 -0.84 -6.27
C PHE A 10 15.61 -1.34 -7.57
N ASN A 11 16.22 -1.06 -8.73
CA ASN A 11 15.70 -1.54 -10.02
C ASN A 11 15.73 -3.07 -10.13
N ALA A 12 16.77 -3.72 -9.58
CA ALA A 12 16.84 -5.18 -9.55
C ALA A 12 15.73 -5.79 -8.67
N GLN A 13 15.46 -5.21 -7.50
CA GLN A 13 14.40 -5.69 -6.60
C GLN A 13 12.98 -5.37 -7.10
N THR A 14 12.82 -4.29 -7.88
CA THR A 14 11.51 -3.90 -8.45
C THR A 14 11.19 -4.51 -9.82
N ALA A 15 12.11 -5.27 -10.41
CA ALA A 15 11.96 -5.80 -11.78
C ALA A 15 10.70 -6.65 -12.00
N GLY A 16 10.21 -7.33 -10.96
CA GLY A 16 8.99 -8.14 -10.99
C GLY A 16 7.71 -7.40 -10.58
N VAL A 17 7.80 -6.13 -10.15
CA VAL A 17 6.64 -5.35 -9.73
C VAL A 17 6.06 -4.62 -10.93
N GLU A 18 4.73 -4.55 -10.99
CA GLU A 18 4.03 -3.82 -12.05
C GLU A 18 4.47 -2.35 -12.10
N LYS A 19 4.88 -1.92 -13.30
CA LYS A 19 5.34 -0.55 -13.55
C LYS A 19 4.24 0.45 -13.18
N GLY A 20 4.63 1.52 -12.48
CA GLY A 20 3.70 2.54 -11.99
C GLY A 20 3.14 2.24 -10.60
N THR A 21 3.49 1.11 -9.99
CA THR A 21 3.18 0.83 -8.59
C THR A 21 4.12 1.63 -7.67
N PRO A 22 3.62 2.55 -6.83
CA PRO A 22 4.46 3.27 -5.88
C PRO A 22 4.91 2.33 -4.77
N LEU A 23 6.23 2.21 -4.58
CA LEU A 23 6.86 1.38 -3.55
C LEU A 23 7.59 2.27 -2.53
N PRO A 24 7.01 2.47 -1.33
CA PRO A 24 7.66 3.23 -0.28
C PRO A 24 8.97 2.54 0.12
N THR A 25 10.05 3.29 0.17
CA THR A 25 11.38 2.76 0.50
C THR A 25 11.96 3.56 1.66
N ILE A 26 12.33 2.87 2.73
CA ILE A 26 13.04 3.47 3.86
C ILE A 26 14.53 3.29 3.60
N ILE A 27 15.29 4.36 3.68
CA ILE A 27 16.74 4.34 3.52
C ILE A 27 17.38 4.77 4.84
N THR A 28 18.24 3.91 5.38
CA THR A 28 19.03 4.18 6.59
C THR A 28 20.46 4.45 6.17
N VAL A 29 21.00 5.61 6.53
CA VAL A 29 22.36 6.03 6.20
C VAL A 29 23.20 6.02 7.47
N TYR A 30 24.38 5.37 7.41
CA TYR A 30 25.30 5.25 8.53
C TYR A 30 26.45 6.27 8.41
N ALA A 31 27.16 6.50 9.51
CA ALA A 31 28.23 7.50 9.60
C ALA A 31 29.45 7.18 8.69
N ASP A 32 29.68 5.89 8.41
CA ASP A 32 30.69 5.40 7.47
C ASP A 32 30.30 5.58 6.00
N ARG A 33 29.19 6.29 5.73
CA ARG A 33 28.59 6.53 4.42
C ARG A 33 27.98 5.29 3.75
N SER A 34 27.96 4.15 4.44
CA SER A 34 27.19 2.97 4.03
C SER A 34 25.69 3.27 4.18
N PHE A 35 24.86 2.46 3.50
CA PHE A 35 23.41 2.58 3.57
C PHE A 35 22.75 1.21 3.49
N THR A 36 21.62 1.07 4.17
CA THR A 36 20.68 -0.04 3.98
C THR A 36 19.34 0.54 3.51
N PHE A 37 18.60 -0.23 2.72
CA PHE A 37 17.25 0.17 2.34
C PHE A 37 16.30 -1.00 2.47
N THR A 38 15.05 -0.69 2.82
CA THR A 38 13.96 -1.67 2.93
C THR A 38 12.79 -1.16 2.13
N MET A 39 12.36 -1.97 1.17
CA MET A 39 11.18 -1.69 0.36
C MET A 39 9.94 -2.23 1.07
N LYS A 40 8.91 -1.38 1.16
CA LYS A 40 7.60 -1.77 1.66
C LYS A 40 6.66 -2.09 0.50
N GLN A 41 5.61 -2.86 0.79
CA GLN A 41 4.51 -3.10 -0.13
C GLN A 41 3.80 -1.80 -0.48
N PRO A 42 3.09 -1.76 -1.62
CA PRO A 42 2.39 -0.57 -2.06
C PRO A 42 1.44 -0.01 -0.99
N PRO A 43 1.19 1.30 -0.97
CA PRO A 43 0.25 1.91 -0.02
C PRO A 43 -1.14 1.29 -0.15
N ALA A 44 -1.86 1.17 0.98
CA ALA A 44 -3.23 0.64 0.99
C ALA A 44 -4.13 1.42 0.02
N THR A 45 -4.00 2.75 -0.03
CA THR A 45 -4.72 3.61 -0.97
C THR A 45 -4.51 3.25 -2.43
N PHE A 46 -3.29 2.83 -2.82
CA PHE A 46 -3.00 2.43 -4.18
C PHE A 46 -3.62 1.05 -4.49
N LEU A 47 -3.47 0.10 -3.57
CA LEU A 47 -4.03 -1.25 -3.72
C LEU A 47 -5.57 -1.21 -3.80
N ILE A 48 -6.22 -0.42 -2.94
CA ILE A 48 -7.67 -0.22 -2.95
C ILE A 48 -8.13 0.41 -4.28
N LYS A 49 -7.45 1.48 -4.73
CA LYS A 49 -7.75 2.10 -6.02
C LYS A 49 -7.62 1.12 -7.17
N LYS A 50 -6.58 0.27 -7.15
CA LYS A 50 -6.34 -0.74 -8.18
C LYS A 50 -7.43 -1.81 -8.17
N ALA A 51 -7.79 -2.34 -7.01
CA ALA A 51 -8.84 -3.35 -6.87
C ALA A 51 -10.21 -2.84 -7.34
N MET A 52 -10.49 -1.54 -7.15
CA MET A 52 -11.73 -0.90 -7.58
C MET A 52 -11.65 -0.23 -8.96
N ASN A 53 -10.49 -0.26 -9.62
CA ASN A 53 -10.22 0.47 -10.85
C ASN A 53 -10.55 1.99 -10.77
N LEU A 54 -10.30 2.60 -9.61
CA LEU A 54 -10.56 4.02 -9.34
C LEU A 54 -9.32 4.88 -9.62
N LYS A 55 -9.50 5.98 -10.37
CA LYS A 55 -8.43 6.97 -10.62
C LYS A 55 -8.19 7.91 -9.44
N SER A 56 -9.24 8.25 -8.69
CA SER A 56 -9.18 9.12 -7.50
C SER A 56 -10.15 8.65 -6.42
N GLY A 57 -9.84 8.98 -5.16
CA GLY A 57 -10.80 8.81 -4.06
C GLY A 57 -11.87 9.90 -4.05
N SER A 58 -12.69 9.92 -3.00
CA SER A 58 -13.69 10.98 -2.82
C SER A 58 -13.02 12.33 -2.57
N LYS A 59 -13.57 13.40 -3.17
CA LYS A 59 -13.15 14.78 -2.89
C LYS A 59 -13.66 15.29 -1.53
N GLU A 60 -14.74 14.68 -1.02
CA GLU A 60 -15.32 14.98 0.30
C GLU A 60 -15.67 13.66 1.00
N PRO A 61 -14.68 12.97 1.60
CA PRO A 61 -14.92 11.74 2.34
C PRO A 61 -16.00 11.94 3.42
N GLY A 62 -16.96 11.01 3.49
CA GLY A 62 -18.10 11.06 4.43
C GLY A 62 -19.33 11.83 3.93
N LYS A 63 -19.20 12.66 2.88
CA LYS A 63 -20.34 13.31 2.20
C LYS A 63 -20.62 12.69 0.83
N ILE A 64 -19.55 12.42 0.08
CA ILE A 64 -19.63 11.82 -1.26
C ILE A 64 -18.96 10.45 -1.20
N VAL A 65 -19.72 9.41 -1.51
CA VAL A 65 -19.21 8.05 -1.61
C VAL A 65 -18.59 7.86 -2.99
N ALA A 66 -17.30 7.50 -3.04
CA ALA A 66 -16.54 7.30 -4.28
C ALA A 66 -16.72 5.89 -4.87
N GLY A 67 -17.31 4.96 -4.12
CA GLY A 67 -17.57 3.59 -4.56
C GLY A 67 -17.85 2.65 -3.38
N LYS A 68 -18.19 1.40 -3.70
CA LYS A 68 -18.38 0.32 -2.73
C LYS A 68 -17.31 -0.75 -2.87
N ILE A 69 -16.71 -1.18 -1.76
CA ILE A 69 -15.70 -2.25 -1.71
C ILE A 69 -16.18 -3.38 -0.80
N THR A 70 -15.99 -4.63 -1.20
CA THR A 70 -16.38 -5.77 -0.36
C THR A 70 -15.30 -6.11 0.66
N ARG A 71 -15.71 -6.70 1.78
CA ARG A 71 -14.77 -7.19 2.79
C ARG A 71 -13.82 -8.27 2.24
N ALA A 72 -14.29 -9.10 1.32
CA ALA A 72 -13.45 -10.09 0.62
C ALA A 72 -12.28 -9.43 -0.14
N GLN A 73 -12.55 -8.35 -0.90
CA GLN A 73 -11.50 -7.61 -1.62
C GLN A 73 -10.52 -6.94 -0.65
N LEU A 74 -11.02 -6.42 0.48
CA LEU A 74 -10.17 -5.86 1.52
C LEU A 74 -9.25 -6.92 2.16
N ALA A 75 -9.75 -8.15 2.33
CA ALA A 75 -8.96 -9.25 2.89
C ALA A 75 -7.82 -9.68 1.95
N GLU A 76 -8.07 -9.75 0.63
CA GLU A 76 -7.01 -10.01 -0.35
C GLU A 76 -5.92 -8.93 -0.32
N ILE A 77 -6.32 -7.65 -0.25
CA ILE A 77 -5.40 -6.52 -0.12
C ILE A 77 -4.63 -6.60 1.20
N ALA A 78 -5.31 -6.96 2.30
CA ALA A 78 -4.70 -7.11 3.61
C ALA A 78 -3.66 -8.24 3.61
N GLN A 79 -3.95 -9.36 2.94
CA GLN A 79 -3.02 -10.48 2.81
C GLN A 79 -1.76 -10.09 2.02
N ALA A 80 -1.93 -9.37 0.90
CA ALA A 80 -0.81 -8.86 0.13
C ALA A 80 0.05 -7.86 0.93
N LYS A 81 -0.57 -7.07 1.82
CA LYS A 81 0.12 -6.06 2.63
C LYS A 81 0.56 -6.55 4.01
N MET A 82 0.23 -7.78 4.41
CA MET A 82 0.38 -8.28 5.78
C MET A 82 1.78 -8.11 6.36
N VAL A 83 2.82 -8.28 5.53
CA VAL A 83 4.23 -8.11 5.91
C VAL A 83 4.59 -6.70 6.40
N ASP A 84 3.82 -5.69 6.00
CA ASP A 84 4.01 -4.30 6.43
C ASP A 84 3.03 -3.85 7.52
N LEU A 85 1.97 -4.62 7.76
CA LEU A 85 0.90 -4.24 8.69
C LEU A 85 1.27 -4.66 10.10
N ASN A 86 0.96 -3.79 11.07
CA ASN A 86 1.06 -4.13 12.47
C ASN A 86 -0.22 -4.86 12.93
N ALA A 87 -0.48 -6.01 12.33
CA ALA A 87 -1.66 -6.84 12.58
C ALA A 87 -1.24 -8.26 12.96
N ASN A 88 -1.93 -8.84 13.95
CA ASN A 88 -1.64 -10.20 14.42
C ASN A 88 -2.36 -11.28 13.61
N ASP A 89 -3.49 -10.93 12.99
CA ASP A 89 -4.32 -11.82 12.19
C ASP A 89 -4.89 -11.09 10.96
N ILE A 90 -5.43 -11.86 10.02
CA ILE A 90 -5.98 -11.34 8.75
C ILE A 90 -7.21 -10.45 9.01
N ASP A 91 -7.99 -10.70 10.05
CA ASP A 91 -9.17 -9.90 10.38
C ASP A 91 -8.78 -8.50 10.86
N ALA A 92 -7.78 -8.39 11.74
CA ALA A 92 -7.21 -7.14 12.20
C ALA A 92 -6.54 -6.39 11.04
N ALA A 93 -5.82 -7.10 10.17
CA ALA A 93 -5.25 -6.52 8.96
C ALA A 93 -6.35 -5.96 8.05
N THR A 94 -7.43 -6.72 7.85
CA THR A 94 -8.60 -6.30 7.07
C THR A 94 -9.22 -5.04 7.67
N LYS A 95 -9.39 -4.95 8.99
CA LYS A 95 -9.87 -3.73 9.66
C LYS A 95 -8.97 -2.51 9.45
N ILE A 96 -7.65 -2.68 9.39
CA ILE A 96 -6.71 -1.59 9.09
C ILE A 96 -6.92 -1.07 7.66
N ILE A 97 -7.04 -1.99 6.69
CA ILE A 97 -7.32 -1.62 5.29
C ILE A 97 -8.73 -1.02 5.16
N GLU A 98 -9.70 -1.53 5.92
CA GLU A 98 -11.07 -1.01 5.98
C GLU A 98 -11.10 0.45 6.43
N GLY A 99 -10.37 0.79 7.51
CA GLY A 99 -10.23 2.17 7.95
C GLY A 99 -9.65 3.08 6.87
N SER A 100 -8.69 2.56 6.09
CA SER A 100 -8.11 3.28 4.95
C SER A 100 -9.14 3.49 3.82
N ALA A 101 -9.98 2.49 3.53
CA ALA A 101 -11.03 2.60 2.53
C ALA A 101 -12.10 3.63 2.93
N ARG A 102 -12.54 3.61 4.19
CA ARG A 102 -13.50 4.60 4.73
C ARG A 102 -12.93 6.02 4.67
N ALA A 103 -11.65 6.19 5.02
CA ALA A 103 -10.98 7.50 4.93
C ALA A 103 -10.87 8.03 3.48
N MET A 104 -10.91 7.15 2.48
CA MET A 104 -10.98 7.52 1.07
C MET A 104 -12.40 7.85 0.58
N GLY A 105 -13.40 7.71 1.45
CA GLY A 105 -14.82 7.87 1.12
C GLY A 105 -15.40 6.67 0.36
N LEU A 106 -14.93 5.46 0.65
CA LEU A 106 -15.51 4.23 0.12
C LEU A 106 -16.43 3.59 1.17
N ASP A 107 -17.57 3.09 0.69
CA ASP A 107 -18.49 2.29 1.51
C ASP A 107 -18.04 0.84 1.52
N VAL A 108 -17.90 0.29 2.73
CA VAL A 108 -17.53 -1.10 2.93
C VAL A 108 -18.81 -1.90 3.07
N VAL A 109 -19.02 -2.84 2.16
CA VAL A 109 -20.17 -3.74 2.17
C VAL A 109 -19.73 -5.14 2.61
N GLU A 110 -20.54 -5.78 3.45
CA GLU A 110 -20.42 -7.22 3.68
C GLU A 110 -20.88 -7.93 2.41
N GLY A 111 -19.90 -8.48 1.69
CA GLY A 111 -20.09 -9.32 0.52
C GLY A 111 -19.30 -10.58 0.70
#